data_AF-A0A841HYJ9-F1
#
_entry.id   AF-A0A841HYJ9-F1
#
_cell.length_a   1.000
_cell.length_b   1.000
_cell.length_c   1.000
_cell.angle_alpha   90.00
_cell.angle_beta   90.00
_cell.angle_gamma   90.00
#
_symmetry.space_group_name_H-M   'P 1'
#
loop_
_entity.id
_entity.type
_entity.pdbx_description
1 polymer ?
#
loop_
_entity_poly.entity_id
_entity_poly.type
_entity_poly.pdbx_seq_one_letter_code
_entity_poly.pdbx_strand_id
1 'polypeptide(L)'
;MANRFLRHLRDHPVEERCDVLRALLLSALEDGTLTDLELRELREAREEMGLTLQQARVLRAELYAETLRRSADPQRLRPGELETLNRLLQYFNSPR
;
A
#
# COMPACT_ATOMS: atom_id res chain seq x y z
N MET A 1 1.60 7.48 16.27
CA MET A 1 0.78 6.62 17.16
C MET A 1 0.49 5.34 16.39
N ALA A 2 1.43 4.39 16.39
CA ALA A 2 1.20 3.09 15.75
C ALA A 2 0.03 2.40 16.47
N ASN A 3 -0.95 2.02 15.66
CA ASN A 3 -2.36 2.01 16.01
C ASN A 3 -2.66 0.71 16.77
N ARG A 4 -3.13 0.79 18.03
CA ARG A 4 -3.50 -0.39 18.83
C ARG A 4 -4.38 -1.37 18.04
N PHE A 5 -5.19 -0.84 17.13
CA PHE A 5 -5.98 -1.55 16.13
C PHE A 5 -5.17 -2.52 15.24
N LEU A 6 -4.03 -2.11 14.68
CA LEU A 6 -3.24 -2.93 13.74
C LEU A 6 -2.59 -4.14 14.42
N ARG A 7 -2.26 -4.02 15.71
CA ARG A 7 -1.73 -5.15 16.49
C ARG A 7 -2.78 -6.22 16.76
N HIS A 8 -4.04 -5.81 16.98
CA HIS A 8 -5.15 -6.76 17.15
C HIS A 8 -5.42 -7.56 15.87
N LEU A 9 -5.17 -6.97 14.70
CA LEU A 9 -5.31 -7.66 13.42
C LEU A 9 -4.31 -8.81 13.22
N ARG A 10 -3.28 -8.95 14.06
CA ARG A 10 -2.30 -10.03 13.94
C ARG A 10 -2.92 -11.42 14.13
N ASP A 11 -3.97 -11.50 14.94
CA ASP A 11 -4.71 -12.72 15.21
C ASP A 11 -5.78 -13.01 14.15
N HIS A 12 -5.99 -12.09 13.20
CA HIS A 12 -6.96 -12.23 12.11
C HIS A 12 -6.39 -13.05 10.94
N PRO A 13 -7.28 -13.60 10.09
CA PRO A 13 -6.90 -14.24 8.84
C PRO A 13 -5.96 -13.35 8.00
N VAL A 14 -5.07 -13.98 7.24
CA VAL A 14 -4.15 -13.27 6.34
C VAL A 14 -4.93 -12.40 5.34
N GLU A 15 -6.06 -12.89 4.86
CA GLU A 15 -6.93 -12.19 3.90
C GLU A 15 -7.42 -10.86 4.47
N GLU A 16 -7.96 -10.85 5.69
CA GLU A 16 -8.42 -9.61 6.35
C GLU A 16 -7.29 -8.62 6.60
N ARG A 17 -6.11 -9.10 7.00
CA ARG A 17 -4.92 -8.25 7.15
C ARG A 17 -4.48 -7.65 5.82
N CYS A 18 -4.52 -8.45 4.76
CA CYS A 18 -4.21 -8.02 3.41
C CYS A 18 -5.21 -6.97 2.91
N ASP A 19 -6.49 -7.12 3.22
CA ASP A 19 -7.53 -6.16 2.87
C ASP A 19 -7.34 -4.82 3.58
N VAL A 20 -6.99 -4.83 4.86
CA VAL A 20 -6.66 -3.61 5.61
C VAL A 20 -5.43 -2.92 5.03
N LEU A 21 -4.36 -3.67 4.72
CA LEU A 21 -3.19 -3.10 4.06
C LEU A 21 -3.53 -2.53 2.68
N ARG A 22 -4.42 -3.18 1.92
CA ARG A 22 -4.90 -2.68 0.63
C ARG A 22 -5.65 -1.36 0.78
N ALA A 23 -6.53 -1.25 1.78
CA ALA A 23 -7.27 -0.02 2.05
C ALA A 23 -6.35 1.15 2.42
N LEU A 24 -5.33 0.91 3.26
CA LEU A 24 -4.34 1.93 3.62
C LEU A 24 -3.54 2.41 2.40
N LEU A 25 -3.13 1.47 1.53
CA LEU A 25 -2.43 1.79 0.29
C LEU A 25 -3.31 2.60 -0.67
N LEU A 26 -4.59 2.24 -0.82
CA LEU A 26 -5.53 2.98 -1.66
C LEU A 26 -5.76 4.40 -1.14
N SER A 27 -5.95 4.57 0.18
CA SER A 27 -6.10 5.89 0.79
C SER A 27 -4.88 6.78 0.53
N ALA A 28 -3.66 6.22 0.64
CA ALA A 28 -2.43 6.96 0.35
C ALA A 28 -2.29 7.33 -1.14
N LEU A 29 -2.93 6.57 -2.04
CA LEU A 29 -2.95 6.88 -3.47
C LEU A 29 -3.94 8.00 -3.83
N GLU A 30 -5.07 8.11 -3.12
CA GLU A 30 -6.13 9.09 -3.40
C GLU A 30 -5.66 10.55 -3.23
N ASP A 31 -4.79 10.80 -2.25
CA ASP A 31 -4.21 12.12 -1.97
C ASP A 31 -3.16 12.54 -3.02
N GLY A 32 -2.73 11.62 -3.89
CA GLY A 32 -1.86 11.91 -5.04
C GLY A 32 -0.43 12.30 -4.69
N THR A 33 -0.06 12.26 -3.41
CA THR A 33 1.30 12.48 -2.91
C THR A 33 1.61 11.49 -1.81
N LEU A 34 2.52 10.54 -2.07
CA LEU A 34 3.12 9.72 -1.02
C LEU A 34 4.39 10.38 -0.47
N THR A 35 4.32 10.76 0.80
CA THR A 35 5.43 11.28 1.60
C THR A 35 6.25 10.14 2.22
N ASP A 36 7.49 10.43 2.60
CA ASP A 36 8.35 9.47 3.30
C ASP A 36 7.78 9.03 4.65
N LEU A 37 6.97 9.89 5.29
CA LEU A 37 6.27 9.57 6.53
C LEU A 37 5.21 8.49 6.29
N GLU A 38 4.37 8.65 5.27
CA GLU A 38 3.33 7.66 4.92
C GLU A 38 3.95 6.33 4.47
N LEU A 39 5.06 6.38 3.74
CA LEU A 39 5.84 5.19 3.40
C LEU A 39 6.34 4.43 4.64
N ARG A 40 6.80 5.17 5.66
CA ARG A 40 7.21 4.59 6.94
C ARG A 40 6.00 4.01 7.70
N GLU A 41 4.88 4.73 7.75
CA GLU A 41 3.66 4.25 8.42
C GLU A 41 3.08 3.00 7.76
N LEU A 42 3.11 2.90 6.43
CA LEU A 42 2.72 1.68 5.70
C LEU A 42 3.64 0.49 6.01
N ARG A 43 4.95 0.73 6.17
CA ARG A 43 5.91 -0.30 6.57
C ARG A 43 5.63 -0.77 7.99
N GLU A 44 5.45 0.15 8.92
CA GLU A 44 5.12 -0.15 10.31
C GLU A 44 3.80 -0.92 10.40
N ALA A 45 2.77 -0.50 9.65
CA ALA A 45 1.49 -1.19 9.59
C ALA A 45 1.61 -2.64 9.10
N ARG A 46 2.39 -2.87 8.04
CA ARG A 46 2.69 -4.24 7.56
C ARG A 46 3.35 -5.09 8.66
N GLU A 47 4.34 -4.52 9.35
CA GLU A 47 5.07 -5.21 10.42
C GLU A 47 4.19 -5.50 11.63
N GLU A 48 3.35 -4.55 12.05
CA GLU A 48 2.40 -4.71 13.16
C GLU A 48 1.33 -5.77 12.85
N MET A 49 0.85 -5.86 11.61
CA MET A 49 -0.08 -6.91 11.16
C MET A 49 0.61 -8.27 10.94
N GLY A 50 1.94 -8.34 11.02
CA GLY A 50 2.71 -9.56 10.79
C GLY A 50 2.64 -10.07 9.35
N LEU A 51 2.47 -9.15 8.37
CA LEU A 51 2.46 -9.50 6.96
C LEU A 51 3.88 -9.66 6.44
N THR A 52 4.09 -10.72 5.65
CA THR A 52 5.38 -10.98 5.01
C THR A 52 5.64 -9.99 3.87
N LEU A 53 6.92 -9.85 3.52
CA LEU A 53 7.34 -9.08 2.36
C LEU A 53 6.72 -9.61 1.04
N GLN A 54 6.49 -10.92 0.95
CA GLN A 54 5.86 -11.54 -0.22
C GLN A 54 4.39 -11.17 -0.34
N GLN A 55 3.63 -11.20 0.77
CA GLN A 55 2.21 -10.78 0.78
C GLN A 55 2.05 -9.31 0.39
N ALA A 56 2.92 -8.43 0.92
CA ALA A 56 2.96 -7.03 0.53
C ALA A 56 3.27 -6.83 -0.96
N ARG A 57 4.17 -7.66 -1.53
CA ARG A 57 4.49 -7.62 -2.97
C ARG A 57 3.31 -8.05 -3.85
N VAL A 58 2.52 -9.03 -3.42
CA VAL A 58 1.32 -9.49 -4.16
C VAL A 58 0.27 -8.38 -4.17
N LEU A 59 -0.06 -7.82 -3.00
CA LEU A 59 -1.00 -6.70 -2.89
C LEU A 59 -0.59 -5.49 -3.74
N ARG A 60 0.71 -5.21 -3.80
CA ARG A 60 1.26 -4.18 -4.66
C ARG A 60 1.06 -4.48 -6.14
N ALA A 61 1.27 -5.73 -6.58
CA ALA A 61 1.08 -6.11 -7.97
C ALA A 61 -0.40 -5.98 -8.38
N GLU A 62 -1.31 -6.33 -7.49
CA GLU A 62 -2.75 -6.14 -7.67
C GLU A 62 -3.12 -4.64 -7.78
N LEU A 63 -2.61 -3.81 -6.87
CA LEU A 63 -2.83 -2.36 -6.92
C LEU A 63 -2.24 -1.73 -8.18
N TYR A 64 -1.05 -2.14 -8.61
CA TYR A 64 -0.44 -1.67 -9.85
C TYR A 64 -1.26 -2.06 -11.07
N ALA A 65 -1.76 -3.30 -11.12
CA ALA A 65 -2.63 -3.76 -12.19
C ALA A 65 -3.98 -3.01 -12.20
N GLU A 66 -4.55 -2.75 -11.03
CA GLU A 66 -5.79 -1.96 -10.88
C GLU A 66 -5.58 -0.51 -11.29
N THR A 67 -4.48 0.15 -10.87
CA THR A 67 -4.20 1.51 -11.29
C THR A 67 -3.83 1.60 -12.77
N LEU A 68 -3.11 0.63 -13.33
CA LEU A 68 -2.89 0.56 -14.78
C LEU A 68 -4.21 0.38 -15.54
N ARG A 69 -5.11 -0.46 -15.02
CA ARG A 69 -6.45 -0.64 -15.62
C ARG A 69 -7.25 0.66 -15.56
N ARG A 70 -7.15 1.42 -14.46
CA ARG A 70 -7.72 2.78 -14.34
C ARG A 70 -6.99 3.82 -15.21
N SER A 71 -5.70 3.63 -15.50
CA SER A 71 -4.92 4.49 -16.41
C SER A 71 -5.26 4.30 -17.88
N ALA A 72 -5.65 3.08 -18.24
CA ALA A 72 -6.13 2.74 -19.58
C ALA A 72 -7.53 3.32 -19.83
N ASP A 73 -8.19 3.83 -18.78
CA ASP A 73 -9.37 4.68 -18.86
C ASP A 73 -8.91 6.15 -18.94
N PRO A 74 -8.97 6.79 -20.13
CA PRO A 74 -8.33 8.08 -20.39
C PRO A 74 -8.90 9.28 -19.60
N GLN A 75 -9.93 9.07 -18.77
CA GLN A 75 -10.58 10.14 -18.01
C GLN A 75 -10.20 10.20 -16.52
N ARG A 76 -9.32 9.34 -16.00
CA ARG A 76 -9.33 9.08 -14.54
C ARG A 76 -8.03 9.19 -13.75
N LEU A 77 -6.85 9.29 -14.36
CA LEU A 77 -5.62 9.46 -13.57
C LEU A 77 -5.08 10.89 -13.60
N ARG A 78 -4.88 11.43 -12.40
CA ARG A 78 -4.14 12.67 -12.17
C ARG A 78 -2.64 12.36 -12.22
N PRO A 79 -1.79 13.24 -12.79
CA PRO A 79 -0.34 13.02 -12.90
C PRO A 79 0.35 12.61 -11.58
N GLY A 80 -0.16 13.05 -10.42
CA GLY A 80 0.37 12.71 -9.10
C GLY A 80 0.18 11.24 -8.69
N GLU A 81 -0.85 10.55 -9.19
CA GLU A 81 -1.11 9.14 -8.83
C GLU A 81 -0.04 8.20 -9.42
N LEU A 82 0.45 8.52 -10.62
CA LEU A 82 1.50 7.76 -11.31
C LEU A 82 2.86 7.90 -10.62
N GLU A 83 3.20 9.12 -10.17
CA GLU A 83 4.44 9.39 -9.44
C GLU A 83 4.43 8.70 -8.06
N THR A 84 3.28 8.75 -7.39
CA THR A 84 3.01 8.12 -6.10
C THR A 84 3.16 6.60 -6.17
N LEU A 85 2.67 5.96 -7.24
CA LEU A 85 2.89 4.53 -7.50
C LEU A 85 4.36 4.18 -7.73
N ASN A 86 5.08 5.00 -8.49
CA ASN A 86 6.51 4.78 -8.72
C ASN A 86 7.33 4.90 -7.43
N ARG A 87 6.98 5.81 -6.52
CA ARG A 87 7.61 5.91 -5.19
C ARG A 87 7.36 4.68 -4.33
N LEU A 88 6.11 4.19 -4.29
CA LEU A 88 5.79 2.92 -3.61
C LEU A 88 6.60 1.74 -4.16
N LEU A 89 6.78 1.67 -5.49
CA LEU A 89 7.57 0.63 -6.14
C LEU A 89 9.05 0.66 -5.73
N GLN A 90 9.65 1.85 -5.70
CA GLN A 90 11.06 2.01 -5.31
C GLN A 90 11.28 1.68 -3.83
N TYR A 91 10.35 2.09 -2.95
CA TYR A 91 10.51 1.91 -1.50
C TYR A 91 10.36 0.44 -1.06
N PHE A 92 9.35 -0.28 -1.57
CA PHE A 92 9.11 -1.68 -1.20
C PHE A 92 10.01 -2.70 -1.92
N ASN A 93 10.66 -2.33 -3.03
CA ASN A 93 11.70 -3.15 -3.68
C ASN A 93 13.09 -2.95 -3.08
N SER A 94 13.29 -1.93 -2.25
CA SER A 94 14.60 -1.68 -1.64
C SER A 94 14.95 -2.81 -0.67
N PRO A 95 16.11 -3.48 -0.82
CA PRO A 95 16.51 -4.62 0.00
C PRO A 95 16.96 -4.25 1.44
N ARG A 96 16.39 -3.20 2.07
CA ARG A 96 16.78 -2.73 3.41
C ARG A 96 15.92 -3.27 4.54
#